data_AF-A0A285HR29-F1
#
_entry.id   AF-A0A285HR29-F1
#
_cell.length_a   1.000
_cell.length_b   1.000
_cell.length_c   1.000
_cell.angle_alpha   90.00
_cell.angle_beta   90.00
_cell.angle_gamma   90.00
#
_symmetry.space_group_name_H-M   'P 1'
#
loop_
_entity.id
_entity.type
_entity.pdbx_description
1 polymer ?
#
loop_
_entity_poly.entity_id
_entity_poly.type
_entity_poly.pdbx_seq_one_letter_code
_entity_poly.pdbx_strand_id
1 'polypeptide(L)'
;MKLTLTEFVTLDGVSQGPGSPDEDTTGGFTRGGWLVPYLDKLFVQRTSEWLDQADGLLLGRRTYEAFARDWPQIKGDDPFTVRMNTLPKYVVSNSLKSGTWNPSTVLPGDPAQTVADLKAKSGRELQIHGSARLGATLLQAGLVDTLRLVVAPTILGAGRRLLEHPGAPIGLRLTHHEVTPSGLALLQFDHAGAAPVGSYEGVAAFT
;
A
#
# COMPACT_ATOMS: atom_id res chain seq x y z
N MET A 1 -15.11 -5.61 7.53
CA MET A 1 -14.53 -4.44 6.83
C MET A 1 -13.83 -4.88 5.56
N LYS A 2 -13.74 -4.01 4.56
CA LYS A 2 -12.89 -4.19 3.38
C LYS A 2 -11.42 -3.93 3.75
N LEU A 3 -10.49 -4.76 3.30
CA LEU A 3 -9.05 -4.54 3.44
C LEU A 3 -8.47 -4.06 2.11
N THR A 4 -7.92 -2.84 2.10
CA THR A 4 -7.32 -2.26 0.90
C THR A 4 -5.83 -2.06 1.09
N LEU A 5 -5.04 -2.56 0.13
CA LEU A 5 -3.60 -2.31 0.05
C LEU A 5 -3.33 -1.18 -0.93
N THR A 6 -2.69 -0.10 -0.49
CA THR A 6 -2.21 0.98 -1.36
C THR A 6 -0.69 1.01 -1.34
N GLU A 7 -0.07 0.78 -2.49
CA GLU A 7 1.38 0.72 -2.63
C GLU A 7 1.86 1.54 -3.83
N PHE A 8 3.03 2.15 -3.66
CA PHE A 8 3.71 2.88 -4.71
C PHE A 8 4.80 1.98 -5.27
N VAL A 9 4.87 1.85 -6.59
CA VAL A 9 5.86 1.01 -7.26
C VAL A 9 6.45 1.70 -8.49
N THR A 10 7.69 1.40 -8.80
CA THR A 10 8.32 1.73 -10.09
C THR A 10 7.86 0.73 -11.17
N LEU A 11 8.18 0.98 -12.44
CA LEU A 11 7.86 0.06 -13.54
C LEU A 11 8.51 -1.33 -13.36
N ASP A 12 9.68 -1.38 -12.73
CA ASP A 12 10.38 -2.62 -12.37
C ASP A 12 10.02 -3.16 -10.98
N GLY A 13 8.95 -2.62 -10.38
CA GLY A 13 8.28 -3.15 -9.18
C GLY A 13 8.88 -2.73 -7.83
N VAL A 14 9.88 -1.85 -7.81
CA VAL A 14 10.52 -1.38 -6.57
C VAL A 14 9.56 -0.49 -5.79
N SER A 15 9.39 -0.76 -4.49
CA SER A 15 8.54 0.04 -3.59
C SER A 15 9.32 0.72 -2.46
N GLN A 16 10.64 0.51 -2.39
CA GLN A 16 11.49 1.05 -1.33
C GLN A 16 11.75 2.56 -1.51
N GLY A 17 11.49 3.34 -0.46
CA GLY A 17 11.84 4.76 -0.36
C GLY A 17 11.21 5.69 -1.42
N PRO A 18 9.89 5.71 -1.62
CA PRO A 18 9.24 6.55 -2.64
C PRO A 18 9.36 8.07 -2.39
N GLY A 19 9.34 8.52 -1.15
CA GLY A 19 9.13 9.90 -0.70
C GLY A 19 10.38 10.70 -0.40
N SER A 20 11.53 10.08 -0.08
CA SER A 20 12.81 10.81 0.01
C SER A 20 14.03 9.93 -0.26
N PRO A 21 15.19 10.52 -0.64
CA PRO A 21 16.44 9.78 -0.84
C PRO A 21 16.88 8.94 0.38
N ASP A 22 16.55 9.39 1.58
CA ASP A 22 16.94 8.82 2.87
C ASP A 22 15.81 8.09 3.61
N GLU A 23 14.60 7.99 3.03
CA GLU A 23 13.43 7.38 3.67
C GLU A 23 13.67 5.94 4.13
N ASP A 24 14.34 5.15 3.29
CA ASP A 24 14.72 3.78 3.62
C ASP A 24 16.03 3.36 2.94
N THR A 25 17.14 3.59 3.63
CA THR A 25 18.48 3.23 3.16
C THR A 25 18.89 1.78 3.48
N THR A 26 17.97 0.97 4.00
CA THR A 26 18.30 -0.40 4.44
C THR A 26 18.77 -1.26 3.26
N GLY A 27 19.76 -2.12 3.52
CA GLY A 27 20.41 -2.90 2.46
C GLY A 27 21.33 -2.07 1.55
N GLY A 28 21.71 -0.86 1.95
CA GLY A 28 22.57 0.02 1.14
C GLY A 28 21.82 0.70 -0.01
N PHE A 29 20.49 0.81 0.09
CA PHE A 29 19.67 1.46 -0.94
C PHE A 29 19.91 2.97 -0.94
N THR A 30 20.18 3.55 -2.10
CA THR A 30 20.52 4.97 -2.28
C THR A 30 19.68 5.67 -3.36
N ARG A 31 18.60 5.03 -3.83
CA ARG A 31 17.79 5.48 -4.97
C ARG A 31 16.38 5.91 -4.56
N GLY A 32 16.23 6.45 -3.35
CA GLY A 32 14.95 6.89 -2.82
C GLY A 32 14.46 8.23 -3.41
N GLY A 33 13.24 8.62 -3.07
CA GLY A 33 12.61 9.86 -3.51
C GLY A 33 12.06 9.82 -4.95
N TRP A 34 12.00 8.63 -5.55
CA TRP A 34 11.67 8.43 -6.95
C TRP A 34 10.22 8.75 -7.32
N LEU A 35 9.29 8.80 -6.35
CA LEU A 35 7.89 9.18 -6.61
C LEU A 35 7.71 10.70 -6.66
N VAL A 36 8.49 11.44 -5.86
CA VAL A 36 8.35 12.88 -5.63
C VAL A 36 8.28 13.71 -6.93
N PRO A 37 9.09 13.45 -7.97
CA PRO A 37 9.03 14.22 -9.21
C PRO A 37 7.69 14.14 -9.95
N TYR A 38 6.86 13.14 -9.64
CA TYR A 38 5.61 12.86 -10.35
C TYR A 38 4.36 13.22 -9.52
N LEU A 39 4.54 13.75 -8.32
CA LEU A 39 3.41 14.18 -7.49
C LEU A 39 2.75 15.42 -8.11
N ASP A 40 1.49 15.28 -8.50
CA ASP A 40 0.69 16.39 -9.04
C ASP A 40 -0.67 16.53 -8.33
N LYS A 41 -1.43 17.56 -8.71
CA LYS A 41 -2.73 17.87 -8.09
C LYS A 41 -3.72 16.71 -8.19
N LEU A 42 -3.72 15.97 -9.30
CA LEU A 42 -4.66 14.87 -9.50
C LEU A 42 -4.29 13.69 -8.62
N PHE A 43 -2.98 13.37 -8.51
CA PHE A 43 -2.50 12.38 -7.56
C PHE A 43 -2.91 12.73 -6.12
N VAL A 44 -2.68 13.96 -5.68
CA VAL A 44 -3.00 14.40 -4.32
C VAL A 44 -4.52 14.30 -4.07
N GLN A 45 -5.34 14.76 -5.02
CA GLN A 45 -6.79 14.65 -4.93
C GLN A 45 -7.23 13.19 -4.78
N ARG A 46 -6.80 12.30 -5.68
CA ARG A 46 -7.24 10.89 -5.68
C ARG A 46 -6.81 10.14 -4.44
N THR A 47 -5.57 10.34 -3.99
CA THR A 47 -5.06 9.67 -2.79
C THR A 47 -5.72 10.20 -1.52
N SER A 48 -6.12 11.47 -1.49
CA SER A 48 -6.93 12.04 -0.38
C SER A 48 -8.34 11.44 -0.38
N GLU A 49 -9.00 11.38 -1.55
CA GLU A 49 -10.31 10.72 -1.72
C GLU A 49 -10.28 9.24 -1.30
N TRP A 50 -9.17 8.53 -1.55
CA TRP A 50 -8.95 7.19 -1.04
C TRP A 50 -8.85 7.17 0.48
N LEU A 51 -8.01 8.01 1.10
CA LEU A 51 -7.85 8.06 2.55
C LEU A 51 -9.18 8.38 3.28
N ASP A 52 -10.06 9.16 2.68
CA ASP A 52 -11.39 9.47 3.23
C ASP A 52 -12.33 8.26 3.34
N GLN A 53 -12.05 7.18 2.60
CA GLN A 53 -12.77 5.91 2.77
C GLN A 53 -12.33 5.13 4.01
N ALA A 54 -11.16 5.42 4.57
CA ALA A 54 -10.61 4.68 5.69
C ALA A 54 -11.43 4.88 6.98
N ASP A 55 -11.67 3.78 7.68
CA ASP A 55 -12.09 3.78 9.09
C ASP A 55 -10.92 3.41 10.02
N GLY A 56 -9.77 2.99 9.46
CA GLY A 56 -8.53 2.77 10.17
C GLY A 56 -7.34 2.52 9.25
N LEU A 57 -6.15 2.70 9.79
CA LEU A 57 -4.87 2.43 9.14
C LEU A 57 -4.28 1.13 9.71
N LEU A 58 -3.85 0.22 8.85
CA LEU A 58 -3.16 -1.01 9.21
C LEU A 58 -1.69 -0.90 8.79
N LEU A 59 -0.79 -0.92 9.77
CA LEU A 59 0.62 -0.60 9.56
C LEU A 59 1.51 -1.69 10.18
N GLY A 60 2.61 -2.01 9.48
CA GLY A 60 3.72 -2.70 10.08
C GLY A 60 4.55 -1.74 10.95
N ARG A 61 5.31 -2.28 11.91
CA ARG A 61 6.11 -1.48 12.86
C ARG A 61 6.92 -0.34 12.22
N ARG A 62 7.70 -0.63 11.16
CA ARG A 62 8.62 0.36 10.56
C ARG A 62 7.88 1.54 9.97
N THR A 63 6.82 1.27 9.18
CA THR A 63 5.99 2.31 8.60
C THR A 63 5.28 3.11 9.69
N TYR A 64 4.78 2.44 10.72
CA TYR A 64 4.19 3.13 11.87
C TYR A 64 5.18 4.07 12.56
N GLU A 65 6.41 3.63 12.83
CA GLU A 65 7.45 4.45 13.47
C GLU A 65 7.82 5.67 12.61
N ALA A 66 7.97 5.49 11.30
CA ALA A 66 8.22 6.59 10.37
C ALA A 66 7.04 7.59 10.35
N PHE A 67 5.81 7.08 10.24
CA PHE A 67 4.62 7.93 10.19
C PHE A 67 4.37 8.66 11.51
N ALA A 68 4.60 8.00 12.64
CA ALA A 68 4.50 8.59 13.98
C ALA A 68 5.52 9.71 14.21
N ARG A 69 6.69 9.65 13.55
CA ARG A 69 7.70 10.70 13.56
C ARG A 69 7.28 11.91 12.71
N ASP A 70 6.74 11.67 11.52
CA ASP A 70 6.59 12.72 10.51
C ASP A 70 5.20 13.38 10.52
N TRP A 71 4.10 12.61 10.53
CA TRP A 71 2.73 13.13 10.40
C TRP A 71 2.30 14.14 11.47
N PRO A 72 2.70 14.02 12.74
CA PRO A 72 2.38 15.04 13.75
C PRO A 72 3.05 16.40 13.49
N GLN A 73 4.16 16.39 12.73
CA GLN A 73 4.96 17.58 12.44
C GLN A 73 4.49 18.31 11.19
N ILE A 74 3.77 17.64 10.27
CA ILE A 74 3.21 18.29 9.08
C ILE A 74 2.17 19.33 9.50
N LYS A 75 2.34 20.57 9.03
CA LYS A 75 1.48 21.73 9.31
C LYS A 75 0.97 22.32 7.99
N GLY A 76 -0.04 23.18 8.10
CA GLY A 76 -0.65 23.85 6.95
C GLY A 76 -1.82 23.07 6.36
N ASP A 77 -2.27 23.49 5.19
CA ASP A 77 -3.45 22.95 4.50
C ASP A 77 -3.11 21.66 3.71
N ASP A 78 -2.42 20.72 4.37
CA ASP A 78 -2.16 19.40 3.81
C ASP A 78 -3.44 18.52 3.91
N PRO A 79 -3.95 17.99 2.78
CA PRO A 79 -5.26 17.32 2.75
C PRO A 79 -5.28 15.96 3.47
N PHE A 80 -4.12 15.40 3.82
CA PHE A 80 -4.01 14.11 4.50
C PHE A 80 -3.89 14.26 6.02
N THR A 81 -3.29 15.36 6.47
CA THR A 81 -2.80 15.54 7.85
C THR A 81 -3.87 15.30 8.91
N VAL A 82 -5.07 15.84 8.75
CA VAL A 82 -6.17 15.64 9.72
C VAL A 82 -6.55 14.17 9.79
N ARG A 83 -6.75 13.51 8.65
CA ARG A 83 -7.18 12.11 8.57
C ARG A 83 -6.11 11.18 9.12
N MET A 84 -4.85 11.36 8.71
CA MET A 84 -3.72 10.58 9.21
C MET A 84 -3.62 10.67 10.73
N ASN A 85 -3.73 11.87 11.31
CA ASN A 85 -3.62 12.05 12.76
C ASN A 85 -4.86 11.57 13.55
N THR A 86 -6.05 11.54 12.96
CA THR A 86 -7.30 11.20 13.67
C THR A 86 -7.74 9.74 13.53
N LEU A 87 -7.42 9.06 12.42
CA LEU A 87 -7.81 7.67 12.21
C LEU A 87 -7.20 6.72 13.27
N PRO A 88 -7.88 5.62 13.63
CA PRO A 88 -7.27 4.52 14.38
C PRO A 88 -6.08 3.89 13.65
N LYS A 89 -4.97 3.68 14.36
CA LYS A 89 -3.78 2.97 13.85
C LYS A 89 -3.72 1.58 14.46
N TYR A 90 -3.81 0.55 13.62
CA TYR A 90 -3.61 -0.84 14.00
C TYR A 90 -2.21 -1.27 13.58
N VAL A 91 -1.36 -1.59 14.56
CA VAL A 91 0.07 -1.81 14.32
C VAL A 91 0.41 -3.28 14.48
N VAL A 92 0.58 -4.01 13.37
CA VAL A 92 0.98 -5.42 13.38
C VAL A 92 2.45 -5.52 13.76
N SER A 93 2.73 -6.02 14.97
CA SER A 93 4.08 -6.06 15.52
C SER A 93 4.19 -6.99 16.72
N ASN A 94 5.24 -7.81 16.74
CA ASN A 94 5.60 -8.65 17.90
C ASN A 94 6.60 -7.98 18.85
N SER A 95 7.23 -6.88 18.42
CA SER A 95 8.29 -6.20 19.17
C SER A 95 7.89 -4.85 19.74
N LEU A 96 6.96 -4.14 19.09
CA LEU A 96 6.47 -2.85 19.59
C LEU A 96 5.56 -3.12 20.79
N LYS A 97 5.75 -2.40 21.90
CA LYS A 97 4.96 -2.62 23.13
C LYS A 97 3.78 -1.67 23.25
N SER A 98 3.93 -0.44 22.78
CA SER A 98 2.89 0.58 22.77
C SER A 98 3.13 1.54 21.61
N GLY A 99 2.07 2.23 21.16
CA GLY A 99 2.16 3.26 20.15
C GLY A 99 2.15 4.67 20.75
N THR A 100 2.97 5.56 20.19
CA THR A 100 3.04 6.98 20.56
C THR A 100 2.14 7.90 19.74
N TRP A 101 1.66 7.47 18.58
CA TRP A 101 0.82 8.23 17.66
C TRP A 101 -0.63 7.78 17.74
N ASN A 102 -1.41 8.51 18.53
CA ASN A 102 -2.76 8.11 18.93
C ASN A 102 -3.85 8.53 17.93
N PRO A 103 -5.00 7.83 17.90
CA PRO A 103 -5.29 6.58 18.64
C PRO A 103 -4.60 5.36 17.99
N SER A 104 -3.83 4.60 18.76
CA SER A 104 -3.10 3.41 18.26
C SER A 104 -3.40 2.14 19.07
N THR A 105 -3.34 0.99 18.41
CA THR A 105 -3.49 -0.34 19.01
C THR A 105 -2.43 -1.27 18.41
N VAL A 106 -1.58 -1.85 19.25
CA VAL A 106 -0.60 -2.84 18.82
C VAL A 106 -1.28 -4.21 18.72
N LEU A 107 -1.05 -4.89 17.59
CA LEU A 107 -1.61 -6.17 17.22
C LEU A 107 -0.48 -7.22 17.17
N PRO A 108 -0.27 -7.99 18.25
CA PRO A 108 0.74 -9.05 18.27
C PRO A 108 0.22 -10.32 17.57
N GLY A 109 1.13 -11.29 17.38
CA GLY A 109 0.82 -12.63 16.89
C GLY A 109 1.14 -12.84 15.41
N ASP A 110 0.42 -13.79 14.82
CA ASP A 110 0.48 -14.08 13.39
C ASP A 110 -0.22 -12.96 12.59
N PRO A 111 0.46 -12.31 11.62
CA PRO A 111 -0.12 -11.22 10.85
C PRO A 111 -1.43 -11.57 10.13
N ALA A 112 -1.54 -12.77 9.54
CA ALA A 112 -2.71 -13.14 8.76
C ALA A 112 -3.91 -13.36 9.70
N GLN A 113 -3.73 -14.11 10.79
CA GLN A 113 -4.80 -14.37 11.75
C GLN A 113 -5.27 -13.08 12.43
N THR A 114 -4.35 -12.28 12.97
CA THR A 114 -4.72 -11.08 13.71
C THR A 114 -5.42 -10.04 12.82
N VAL A 115 -5.03 -9.95 11.55
CA VAL A 115 -5.71 -9.07 10.58
C VAL A 115 -7.05 -9.64 10.15
N ALA A 116 -7.19 -10.96 9.98
CA ALA A 116 -8.48 -11.59 9.70
C ALA A 116 -9.51 -11.31 10.81
N ASP A 117 -9.10 -11.44 12.07
CA ASP A 117 -9.94 -11.13 13.24
C ASP A 117 -10.36 -9.66 13.27
N LEU A 118 -9.44 -8.74 12.95
CA LEU A 118 -9.76 -7.32 12.85
C LEU A 118 -10.73 -7.05 11.69
N LYS A 119 -10.48 -7.64 10.51
CA LYS A 119 -11.30 -7.50 9.31
C LYS A 119 -12.73 -7.99 9.53
N ALA A 120 -12.95 -8.98 10.39
CA ALA A 120 -14.27 -9.51 10.74
C ALA A 120 -15.17 -8.51 11.50
N LYS A 121 -14.61 -7.41 12.04
CA LYS A 121 -15.40 -6.37 12.71
C LYS A 121 -16.19 -5.51 11.71
N SER A 122 -17.15 -4.74 12.22
CA SER A 122 -17.92 -3.75 11.45
C SER A 122 -17.06 -2.54 11.07
N GLY A 123 -17.28 -2.00 9.88
CA GLY A 123 -16.57 -0.83 9.35
C GLY A 123 -16.45 -0.92 7.83
N ARG A 124 -16.12 0.20 7.20
CA ARG A 124 -16.02 0.36 5.74
C ARG A 124 -14.69 -0.18 5.22
N GLU A 125 -13.59 0.52 5.49
CA GLU A 125 -12.29 0.22 4.90
C GLU A 125 -11.14 0.30 5.93
N LEU A 126 -10.34 -0.76 5.98
CA LEU A 126 -9.06 -0.80 6.67
C LEU A 126 -7.97 -0.66 5.61
N GLN A 127 -7.14 0.39 5.71
CA GLN A 127 -6.16 0.71 4.67
C GLN A 127 -4.73 0.40 5.11
N ILE A 128 -4.01 -0.32 4.27
CA ILE A 128 -2.57 -0.51 4.38
C ILE A 128 -1.90 0.53 3.47
N HIS A 129 -1.10 1.41 4.07
CA HIS A 129 -0.24 2.34 3.33
C HIS A 129 1.21 1.95 3.53
N GLY A 130 1.90 1.62 2.43
CA GLY A 130 3.35 1.45 2.39
C GLY A 130 3.96 0.37 3.28
N SER A 131 3.20 -0.42 4.03
CA SER A 131 3.80 -1.55 4.72
C SER A 131 4.02 -2.69 3.73
N ALA A 132 4.91 -2.52 2.75
CA ALA A 132 5.07 -3.42 1.61
C ALA A 132 5.19 -4.90 2.02
N ARG A 133 5.96 -5.21 3.07
CA ARG A 133 6.07 -6.58 3.61
C ARG A 133 4.76 -7.09 4.23
N LEU A 134 4.06 -6.25 4.99
CA LEU A 134 2.76 -6.62 5.58
C LEU A 134 1.72 -6.80 4.48
N GLY A 135 1.65 -5.84 3.54
CA GLY A 135 0.79 -5.90 2.36
C GLY A 135 1.02 -7.16 1.54
N ALA A 136 2.28 -7.49 1.22
CA ALA A 136 2.63 -8.72 0.51
C ALA A 136 2.18 -9.98 1.27
N THR A 137 2.40 -10.03 2.59
CA THR A 137 1.97 -11.16 3.44
C THR A 137 0.46 -11.35 3.38
N LEU A 138 -0.30 -10.26 3.53
CA LEU A 138 -1.77 -10.30 3.55
C LEU A 138 -2.38 -10.55 2.17
N LEU A 139 -1.72 -10.07 1.11
CA LEU A 139 -2.10 -10.34 -0.27
C LEU A 139 -1.93 -11.83 -0.58
N GLN A 140 -0.80 -12.43 -0.20
CA GLN A 140 -0.56 -13.87 -0.35
C GLN A 140 -1.51 -14.73 0.49
N ALA A 141 -1.93 -14.24 1.65
CA ALA A 141 -2.95 -14.88 2.48
C ALA A 141 -4.38 -14.74 1.93
N GLY A 142 -4.59 -14.05 0.81
CA GLY A 142 -5.91 -13.83 0.20
C GLY A 142 -6.81 -12.89 1.03
N LEU A 143 -6.24 -12.08 1.93
CA LEU A 143 -7.00 -11.20 2.81
C LEU A 143 -7.29 -9.83 2.21
N VAL A 144 -6.48 -9.39 1.24
CA VAL A 144 -6.64 -8.09 0.57
C VAL A 144 -7.79 -8.17 -0.42
N ASP A 145 -8.82 -7.34 -0.23
CA ASP A 145 -9.98 -7.27 -1.11
C ASP A 145 -9.70 -6.40 -2.33
N THR A 146 -9.02 -5.26 -2.10
CA THR A 146 -8.64 -4.32 -3.16
C THR A 146 -7.17 -3.97 -3.08
N LEU A 147 -6.52 -3.99 -4.24
CA LEU A 147 -5.15 -3.54 -4.45
C LEU A 147 -5.17 -2.24 -5.26
N ARG A 148 -4.68 -1.15 -4.66
CA ARG A 148 -4.40 0.13 -5.32
C ARG A 148 -2.90 0.23 -5.58
N LEU A 149 -2.51 0.34 -6.83
CA LEU A 149 -1.12 0.56 -7.23
C LEU A 149 -0.97 1.94 -7.85
N VAL A 150 0.03 2.69 -7.38
CA VAL A 150 0.52 3.87 -8.07
C VAL A 150 1.83 3.50 -8.73
N VAL A 151 1.81 3.39 -10.05
CA VAL A 151 2.97 3.01 -10.85
C VAL A 151 3.65 4.28 -11.37
N ALA A 152 4.88 4.52 -10.91
CA ALA A 152 5.71 5.61 -11.39
C ALA A 152 6.45 5.21 -12.69
N PRO A 153 6.59 6.12 -13.66
CA PRO A 153 7.28 5.87 -14.92
C PRO A 153 8.81 5.90 -14.72
N THR A 154 9.33 5.03 -13.86
CA THR A 154 10.74 4.98 -13.45
C THR A 154 11.19 3.52 -13.40
N ILE A 155 12.44 3.26 -13.77
CA ILE A 155 13.11 1.98 -13.58
C ILE A 155 14.30 2.24 -12.66
N LEU A 156 14.32 1.60 -11.48
CA LEU A 156 15.42 1.79 -10.54
C LEU A 156 16.49 0.71 -10.67
N GLY A 157 16.15 -0.50 -11.11
CA GLY A 157 17.06 -1.63 -11.29
C GLY A 157 17.55 -2.28 -9.99
N ALA A 158 17.25 -1.70 -8.83
CA ALA A 158 17.62 -2.22 -7.51
C ALA A 158 16.69 -1.65 -6.43
N GLY A 159 16.61 -2.34 -5.29
CA GLY A 159 15.72 -2.01 -4.18
C GLY A 159 14.68 -3.10 -3.95
N ARG A 160 14.05 -3.09 -2.78
CA ARG A 160 12.99 -4.06 -2.47
C ARG A 160 11.76 -3.81 -3.31
N ARG A 161 11.19 -4.89 -3.84
CA ARG A 161 9.93 -4.89 -4.59
C ARG A 161 8.75 -5.32 -3.71
N LEU A 162 7.56 -4.93 -4.12
CA LEU A 162 6.32 -5.33 -3.44
C LEU A 162 6.07 -6.84 -3.52
N LEU A 163 6.39 -7.45 -4.67
CA LEU A 163 6.09 -8.86 -4.98
C LEU A 163 7.39 -9.65 -5.24
N GLU A 164 8.13 -9.99 -4.19
CA GLU A 164 9.39 -10.75 -4.31
C GLU A 164 9.27 -12.23 -3.89
N HIS A 165 8.18 -12.61 -3.25
CA HIS A 165 8.06 -13.93 -2.64
C HIS A 165 7.29 -14.90 -3.55
N PRO A 166 7.81 -16.13 -3.75
CA PRO A 166 7.05 -17.17 -4.44
C PRO A 166 5.75 -17.43 -3.66
N GLY A 167 4.65 -17.51 -4.38
CA GLY A 167 3.32 -17.72 -3.84
C GLY A 167 2.40 -18.33 -4.89
N ALA A 168 1.20 -18.72 -4.48
CA ALA A 168 0.18 -19.17 -5.43
C ALA A 168 -0.18 -18.02 -6.40
N PRO A 169 -0.45 -18.31 -7.69
CA PRO A 169 -0.91 -17.30 -8.63
C PRO A 169 -2.24 -16.67 -8.18
N ILE A 170 -2.26 -15.35 -8.08
CA ILE A 170 -3.45 -14.58 -7.67
C ILE A 170 -4.07 -13.93 -8.91
N GLY A 171 -5.36 -14.18 -9.11
CA GLY A 171 -6.17 -13.50 -10.10
C GLY A 171 -6.56 -12.11 -9.59
N LEU A 172 -6.41 -11.11 -10.44
CA LEU A 172 -6.82 -9.73 -10.17
C LEU A 172 -7.74 -9.25 -11.29
N ARG A 173 -8.78 -8.50 -10.94
CA ARG A 173 -9.66 -7.83 -11.91
C ARG A 173 -9.43 -6.33 -11.83
N LEU A 174 -9.00 -5.70 -12.93
CA LEU A 174 -8.89 -4.25 -13.01
C LEU A 174 -10.29 -3.62 -12.90
N THR A 175 -10.49 -2.78 -11.89
CA THR A 175 -11.76 -2.08 -11.65
C THR A 175 -11.67 -0.59 -11.92
N HIS A 176 -10.48 -0.01 -11.89
CA HIS A 176 -10.25 1.40 -12.18
C HIS A 176 -8.83 1.62 -12.71
N HIS A 177 -8.67 2.57 -13.63
CA HIS A 177 -7.38 3.07 -14.07
C HIS A 177 -7.47 4.56 -14.39
N GLU A 178 -6.42 5.32 -14.05
CA GLU A 178 -6.27 6.73 -14.40
C GLU A 178 -4.77 7.05 -14.53
N VAL A 179 -4.40 7.96 -15.42
CA VAL A 179 -3.02 8.43 -15.55
C VAL A 179 -3.00 9.92 -15.24
N THR A 180 -2.13 10.33 -14.31
CA THR A 180 -2.02 11.73 -13.93
C THR A 180 -1.25 12.55 -14.96
N PRO A 181 -1.40 13.88 -14.97
CA PRO A 181 -0.62 14.75 -15.87
C PRO A 181 0.90 14.54 -15.80
N SER A 182 1.42 14.22 -14.62
CA SER A 182 2.85 13.91 -14.42
C SER A 182 3.22 12.45 -14.72
N GLY A 183 2.28 11.60 -15.12
CA GLY A 183 2.54 10.26 -15.64
C GLY A 183 2.44 9.13 -14.61
N LEU A 184 1.90 9.36 -13.42
CA LEU A 184 1.59 8.26 -12.49
C LEU A 184 0.37 7.49 -12.99
N ALA A 185 0.48 6.16 -13.08
CA ALA A 185 -0.68 5.30 -13.35
C ALA A 185 -1.31 4.82 -12.03
N LEU A 186 -2.56 5.20 -11.79
CA LEU A 186 -3.35 4.86 -10.61
C LEU A 186 -4.27 3.70 -10.98
N LEU A 187 -3.92 2.51 -10.54
CA LEU A 187 -4.63 1.28 -10.86
C LEU A 187 -5.34 0.74 -9.63
N GLN A 188 -6.59 0.31 -9.78
CA GLN A 188 -7.31 -0.41 -8.74
C GLN A 188 -7.72 -1.78 -9.26
N PHE A 189 -7.44 -2.80 -8.45
CA PHE A 189 -7.81 -4.18 -8.71
C PHE A 189 -8.61 -4.75 -7.55
N ASP A 190 -9.57 -5.61 -7.86
CA ASP A 190 -10.18 -6.51 -6.89
C ASP A 190 -9.54 -7.90 -6.97
N HIS A 191 -9.47 -8.59 -5.83
CA HIS A 191 -9.10 -10.01 -5.80
C HIS A 191 -10.13 -10.85 -6.57
N ALA A 192 -9.66 -11.72 -7.46
CA ALA A 192 -10.48 -12.55 -8.34
C ALA A 192 -10.24 -14.06 -8.16
N GLY A 193 -9.62 -14.49 -7.05
CA GLY A 193 -9.33 -15.89 -6.76
C GLY A 193 -8.00 -16.35 -7.38
N ALA A 194 -7.96 -17.59 -7.88
CA ALA A 194 -6.79 -18.11 -8.59
C ALA A 194 -6.59 -17.39 -9.94
N ALA A 195 -5.34 -17.17 -10.33
CA ALA A 195 -5.05 -16.57 -11.63
C ALA A 195 -5.54 -17.46 -12.78
N PRO A 196 -6.31 -16.93 -13.75
CA PRO A 196 -6.68 -17.69 -14.93
C PRO A 196 -5.44 -17.95 -15.80
N VAL A 197 -5.35 -19.15 -16.37
CA VAL A 197 -4.32 -19.54 -17.34
C VAL A 197 -4.99 -20.11 -18.59
N GLY A 198 -4.37 -19.93 -19.74
CA GLY A 198 -4.87 -20.42 -21.01
C GLY A 198 -3.76 -20.55 -22.04
N SER A 199 -4.04 -21.24 -23.14
CA SER A 199 -3.16 -21.35 -24.29
C SER A 199 -3.60 -20.37 -25.39
N TYR A 200 -2.64 -19.81 -26.11
CA TYR A 200 -2.93 -18.98 -27.27
C TYR A 200 -3.18 -19.87 -28.49
N GLU A 201 -4.41 -19.86 -28.99
CA GLU A 201 -4.83 -20.69 -30.13
C GLU A 201 -4.82 -19.93 -31.48
N GLY A 202 -4.24 -18.73 -31.51
CA GLY A 202 -4.24 -17.84 -32.67
C GLY A 202 -5.24 -16.69 -32.55
N VAL A 203 -5.00 -15.60 -33.29
CA VAL A 203 -5.82 -14.37 -33.24
C VAL A 203 -7.30 -14.63 -33.55
N ALA A 204 -7.58 -15.63 -34.39
CA ALA A 204 -8.95 -16.00 -34.76
C ALA A 204 -9.81 -16.46 -33.55
N ALA A 205 -9.20 -16.83 -32.43
CA ALA A 205 -9.93 -17.17 -31.21
C ALA A 205 -10.54 -15.94 -30.49
N PHE A 206 -10.24 -14.72 -30.96
CA PHE A 206 -10.67 -13.45 -30.34
C PHE A 206 -11.58 -12.59 -31.23
N THR A 207 -12.02 -13.10 -32.37
CA THR A 207 -12.96 -12.44 -33.30
C THR A 207 -14.37 -12.96 -33.11
#